data_AF-A0A0J7K1N9-F1
#
_entry.id   AF-A0A0J7K1N9-F1
#
_cell.length_a   1.000
_cell.length_b   1.000
_cell.length_c   1.000
_cell.angle_alpha   90.00
_cell.angle_beta   90.00
_cell.angle_gamma   90.00
#
_symmetry.space_group_name_H-M   'P 1'
#
loop_
_entity.id
_entity.type
_entity.pdbx_description
1 polymer ?
#
loop_
_entity_poly.entity_id
_entity_poly.type
_entity_poly.pdbx_seq_one_letter_code
_entity_poly.pdbx_strand_id
1 'polypeptide(L)'
;MHVIEYPYTNENRSLFVFIPGSISLDDYSGRSSPIGDDEIFNLIERFSTEEGICTLRNLLDSDIPPSEDCFFKGPTFEVERNLPIYGLLLYLGVEELLKTDAINLDSFFVDDDSVHLGNVMYRTHVKVTEEDTVAGSVNVIYPVQEDQLVSDSPYKINSKYYNIPFVWLIYDKQRRNVLFAGSYYNNY
;
A
#
# COMPACT_ATOMS: atom_id res chain seq x y z
N MET A 1 9.73 -16.67 1.69
CA MET A 1 8.67 -15.67 1.93
C MET A 1 7.54 -16.42 2.58
N HIS A 2 7.11 -15.97 3.74
CA HIS A 2 5.91 -16.51 4.39
C HIS A 2 4.73 -15.61 3.99
N VAL A 3 3.60 -16.22 3.67
CA VAL A 3 2.37 -15.49 3.35
C VAL A 3 1.28 -15.94 4.29
N ILE A 4 0.59 -14.98 4.88
CA ILE A 4 -0.54 -15.21 5.77
C ILE A 4 -1.74 -14.47 5.20
N GLU A 5 -2.86 -15.19 5.08
CA GLU A 5 -4.14 -14.63 4.66
C GLU A 5 -5.06 -14.47 5.87
N TYR A 6 -5.60 -13.27 6.05
CA TYR A 6 -6.65 -12.95 7.02
C TYR A 6 -7.94 -12.60 6.24
N PRO A 7 -8.85 -13.57 6.03
CA PRO A 7 -10.11 -13.32 5.33
C PRO A 7 -11.05 -12.46 6.18
N TYR A 8 -11.73 -11.51 5.56
CA TYR A 8 -12.76 -10.72 6.24
C TYR A 8 -14.09 -11.47 6.28
N THR A 9 -14.73 -11.46 7.44
CA THR A 9 -15.98 -12.20 7.69
C THR A 9 -17.06 -11.80 6.69
N ASN A 10 -17.60 -12.78 5.96
CA ASN A 10 -18.66 -12.61 4.94
C ASN A 10 -18.29 -11.71 3.74
N GLU A 11 -17.00 -11.49 3.48
CA GLU A 11 -16.54 -10.73 2.31
C GLU A 11 -15.63 -11.58 1.40
N ASN A 12 -15.59 -11.24 0.10
CA ASN A 12 -14.61 -11.80 -0.84
C ASN A 12 -13.27 -11.05 -0.77
N ARG A 13 -12.92 -10.55 0.42
CA ARG A 13 -11.75 -9.70 0.64
C ARG A 13 -10.91 -10.27 1.76
N SER A 14 -9.59 -10.15 1.60
CA SER A 14 -8.64 -10.62 2.59
C SER A 14 -7.50 -9.63 2.74
N LEU A 15 -6.97 -9.53 3.95
CA LEU A 15 -5.66 -8.94 4.21
C LEU A 15 -4.61 -10.03 4.01
N PHE A 16 -3.70 -9.81 3.07
CA PHE A 16 -2.51 -10.63 2.89
C PHE A 16 -1.32 -9.94 3.54
N VAL A 17 -0.52 -10.72 4.27
CA VAL A 17 0.73 -10.28 4.89
C VAL A 17 1.87 -11.13 4.34
N PHE A 18 2.89 -10.47 3.80
CA PHE A 18 4.07 -11.07 3.20
C PHE A 18 5.28 -10.75 4.06
N ILE A 19 5.88 -11.79 4.62
CA ILE A 19 7.07 -11.70 5.45
C ILE A 19 8.27 -12.17 4.60
N PRO A 20 9.33 -11.35 4.45
CA PRO A 20 10.57 -11.76 3.81
C PRO A 20 11.07 -13.12 4.30
N GLY A 21 11.54 -13.98 3.38
CA GLY A 21 11.92 -15.36 3.71
C GLY A 21 13.21 -15.53 4.51
N SER A 22 13.97 -14.45 4.66
CA SER A 22 15.15 -14.33 5.52
C SER A 22 14.80 -14.26 7.01
N ILE A 23 13.53 -14.01 7.35
CA ILE A 23 13.03 -13.88 8.71
C ILE A 23 12.42 -15.21 9.14
N SER A 24 12.99 -15.85 10.16
CA SER A 24 12.39 -17.06 10.73
C SER A 24 11.12 -16.70 11.50
N LEU A 25 10.07 -17.54 11.40
CA LEU A 25 8.89 -17.41 12.27
C LEU A 25 9.28 -17.54 13.77
N ASP A 26 10.37 -18.23 14.08
CA ASP A 26 10.89 -18.36 15.45
C ASP A 26 11.52 -17.05 15.97
N ASP A 27 11.95 -16.14 15.09
CA ASP A 27 12.53 -14.84 15.46
C ASP A 27 11.48 -13.89 16.08
N TYR A 28 10.18 -14.22 15.94
CA TYR A 28 9.06 -13.56 16.60
C TYR A 28 9.17 -13.54 18.14
N SER A 29 9.99 -14.45 18.71
CA SER A 29 10.10 -14.68 20.15
C SER A 29 11.31 -14.06 20.84
N GLY A 30 12.24 -13.40 20.14
CA GLY A 30 13.29 -12.67 20.86
C GLY A 30 14.62 -12.35 20.18
N ARG A 31 14.71 -12.25 18.85
CA ARG A 31 15.92 -11.71 18.21
C ARG A 31 15.59 -10.65 17.19
N SER A 32 15.72 -9.39 17.61
CA SER A 32 15.89 -8.27 16.69
C SER A 32 17.27 -8.37 16.05
N SER A 33 17.45 -9.23 15.05
CA SER A 33 18.50 -8.94 14.07
C SER A 33 18.13 -7.62 13.39
N PRO A 34 19.09 -6.72 13.12
CA PRO A 34 18.83 -5.55 12.32
C PRO A 34 18.50 -6.05 10.91
N ILE A 35 17.20 -6.23 10.65
CA ILE A 35 16.68 -6.57 9.35
C ILE A 35 16.93 -5.33 8.51
N GLY A 36 17.86 -5.43 7.56
CA GLY A 36 18.17 -4.33 6.66
C GLY A 36 16.94 -3.91 5.86
N ASP A 37 16.85 -2.62 5.56
CA ASP A 37 15.86 -2.06 4.63
C ASP A 37 15.85 -2.82 3.28
N ASP A 38 16.97 -3.45 2.94
CA ASP A 38 17.17 -4.25 1.73
C ASP A 38 16.18 -5.42 1.58
N GLU A 39 15.67 -6.03 2.65
CA GLU A 39 14.89 -7.27 2.55
C GLU A 39 13.47 -7.08 1.96
N ILE A 40 12.77 -6.03 2.37
CA ILE A 40 11.47 -5.66 1.78
C ILE A 40 11.69 -5.01 0.42
N PHE A 41 12.75 -4.22 0.22
CA PHE A 41 13.09 -3.71 -1.11
C PHE A 41 13.30 -4.86 -2.09
N ASN A 42 14.10 -5.87 -1.74
CA ASN A 42 14.30 -7.08 -2.53
C ASN A 42 12.98 -7.82 -2.79
N LEU A 43 12.08 -7.87 -1.81
CA LEU A 43 10.76 -8.47 -1.97
C LEU A 43 9.89 -7.69 -2.98
N ILE A 44 9.86 -6.36 -2.87
CA ILE A 44 9.11 -5.48 -3.78
C ILE A 44 9.71 -5.53 -5.20
N GLU A 45 11.03 -5.52 -5.33
CA GLU A 45 11.71 -5.69 -6.62
C GLU A 45 11.33 -7.03 -7.25
N ARG A 46 11.31 -8.11 -6.48
CA ARG A 46 10.87 -9.41 -6.97
C ARG A 46 9.42 -9.38 -7.45
N PHE A 47 8.51 -8.73 -6.72
CA PHE A 47 7.11 -8.55 -7.18
C PHE A 47 6.99 -7.72 -8.45
N SER A 48 7.98 -6.90 -8.77
CA SER A 48 8.01 -6.07 -9.97
C SER A 48 8.46 -6.83 -11.23
N THR A 49 8.94 -8.07 -11.08
CA THR A 49 9.29 -8.95 -12.20
C THR A 49 8.06 -9.66 -12.78
N GLU A 50 8.10 -10.04 -14.06
CA GLU A 50 7.00 -10.79 -14.71
C GLU A 50 6.72 -12.13 -14.02
N GLU A 51 7.77 -12.87 -13.68
CA GLU A 51 7.64 -14.14 -12.94
C GLU A 51 7.06 -13.91 -11.54
N GLY A 52 7.57 -12.90 -10.83
CA GLY A 52 7.14 -12.56 -9.48
C GLY A 52 5.68 -12.12 -9.41
N ILE A 53 5.23 -11.26 -10.31
CA ILE A 53 3.83 -10.81 -10.35
C ILE A 53 2.88 -11.95 -10.77
N CYS A 54 3.29 -12.82 -11.69
CA CYS A 54 2.50 -14.00 -12.06
C CYS A 54 2.35 -14.95 -10.86
N THR A 55 3.45 -15.20 -10.14
CA THR A 55 3.46 -16.02 -8.94
C THR A 55 2.57 -15.42 -7.85
N LEU A 56 2.67 -14.10 -7.62
CA LEU A 56 1.85 -13.38 -6.65
C LEU A 56 0.36 -13.49 -6.98
N ARG A 57 -0.03 -13.28 -8.24
CA ARG A 57 -1.43 -13.40 -8.66
C ARG A 57 -1.98 -14.81 -8.44
N ASN A 58 -1.23 -15.83 -8.85
CA ASN A 58 -1.64 -17.23 -8.63
C ASN A 58 -1.81 -17.55 -7.14
N LEU A 59 -0.95 -16.98 -6.27
CA LEU A 59 -1.06 -17.13 -4.82
C LEU A 59 -2.32 -16.43 -4.28
N LEU A 60 -2.56 -15.18 -4.67
CA LEU A 60 -3.71 -14.39 -4.21
C LEU A 60 -5.06 -14.98 -4.63
N ASP A 61 -5.10 -15.64 -5.80
CA ASP A 61 -6.30 -16.28 -6.34
C ASP A 61 -6.50 -17.71 -5.81
N SER A 62 -5.49 -18.30 -5.17
CA SER A 62 -5.61 -19.64 -4.60
C SER A 62 -6.43 -19.62 -3.31
N ASP A 63 -7.26 -20.64 -3.13
CA ASP A 63 -7.84 -20.96 -1.83
C ASP A 63 -6.73 -21.60 -0.99
N ILE A 64 -5.87 -20.76 -0.40
CA ILE A 64 -4.84 -21.23 0.52
C ILE A 64 -5.59 -21.79 1.73
N PRO A 65 -5.53 -23.10 2.02
CA PRO A 65 -6.10 -23.61 3.25
C PRO A 65 -5.38 -22.91 4.41
N PRO A 66 -6.10 -22.42 5.43
CA PRO A 66 -5.45 -21.83 6.59
C PRO A 66 -4.43 -22.84 7.12
N SER A 67 -3.16 -22.44 7.21
CA SER A 67 -2.14 -23.37 7.70
C SER A 67 -2.56 -23.84 9.09
N GLU A 68 -2.49 -25.15 9.34
CA GLU A 68 -2.93 -25.76 10.61
C GLU A 68 -2.19 -25.17 11.84
N ASP A 69 -1.08 -24.46 11.60
CA ASP A 69 -0.26 -23.76 12.60
C ASP A 69 -0.57 -22.25 12.78
N CYS A 70 -1.59 -21.69 12.13
CA CYS A 70 -1.83 -20.25 12.18
C CYS A 70 -2.63 -19.80 13.42
N PHE A 71 -2.04 -19.97 14.60
CA PHE A 71 -2.51 -19.31 15.85
C PHE A 71 -1.98 -17.88 15.99
N PHE A 72 -1.57 -17.24 14.88
CA PHE A 72 -1.04 -15.89 14.92
C PHE A 72 -2.19 -14.88 14.96
N LYS A 73 -2.20 -14.06 16.02
CA LYS A 73 -3.05 -12.86 16.07
C LYS A 73 -2.71 -11.99 14.87
N GLY A 74 -3.72 -11.55 14.11
CA GLY A 74 -3.53 -10.65 12.98
C GLY A 74 -2.84 -9.33 13.37
N PRO A 75 -2.13 -8.69 12.42
CA PRO A 75 -1.45 -7.44 12.72
C PRO A 75 -2.47 -6.35 13.04
N THR A 76 -2.24 -5.60 14.11
CA THR A 76 -2.98 -4.36 14.37
C THR A 76 -2.08 -3.20 13.95
N PHE A 77 -2.53 -2.35 13.03
CA PHE A 77 -1.80 -1.17 12.61
C PHE A 77 -2.70 -0.06 12.09
N GLU A 78 -2.18 1.15 12.04
CA GLU A 78 -2.83 2.30 11.41
C GLU A 78 -1.81 3.01 10.54
N VAL A 79 -2.22 3.44 9.34
CA VAL A 79 -1.37 4.16 8.41
C VAL A 79 -2.19 5.25 7.73
N GLU A 80 -1.64 6.45 7.72
CA GLU A 80 -2.16 7.57 6.96
C GLU A 80 -1.05 8.14 6.09
N ARG A 81 -1.31 8.29 4.79
CA ARG A 81 -0.36 8.81 3.82
C ARG A 81 -1.01 9.83 2.91
N ASN A 82 -0.29 10.94 2.72
CA ASN A 82 -0.58 11.95 1.73
C ASN A 82 0.40 11.78 0.58
N LEU A 83 -0.09 11.58 -0.63
CA LEU A 83 0.72 11.42 -1.83
C LEU A 83 0.40 12.55 -2.81
N PRO A 84 1.27 13.56 -2.94
CA PRO A 84 1.15 14.55 -3.99
C PRO A 84 1.21 13.87 -5.37
N ILE A 85 0.15 14.00 -6.15
CA ILE A 85 0.05 13.37 -7.49
C ILE A 85 1.17 13.89 -8.41
N TYR A 86 1.54 15.17 -8.25
CA TYR A 86 2.66 15.76 -8.97
C TYR A 86 3.94 14.93 -8.83
N GLY A 87 4.37 14.62 -7.61
CA GLY A 87 5.57 13.83 -7.36
C GLY A 87 5.47 12.40 -7.89
N LEU A 88 4.27 11.80 -7.84
CA LEU A 88 4.02 10.46 -8.38
C LEU A 88 4.14 10.42 -9.90
N LEU A 89 3.57 11.39 -10.61
CA LEU A 89 3.65 11.48 -12.07
C LEU A 89 5.08 11.70 -12.56
N LEU A 90 5.87 12.51 -11.83
CA LEU A 90 7.32 12.63 -12.08
C LEU A 90 8.04 11.30 -11.91
N TYR A 91 7.79 10.58 -10.81
CA TYR A 91 8.44 9.29 -10.54
C TYR A 91 8.09 8.22 -11.59
N LEU A 92 6.87 8.26 -12.11
CA LEU A 92 6.41 7.36 -13.18
C LEU A 92 6.88 7.76 -14.58
N GLY A 93 7.59 8.89 -14.74
CA GLY A 93 8.07 9.38 -16.03
C GLY A 93 6.96 9.87 -16.96
N VAL A 94 5.79 10.21 -16.41
CA VAL A 94 4.62 10.74 -17.16
C VAL A 94 4.39 12.22 -16.87
N GLU A 95 5.48 12.94 -16.65
CA GLU A 95 5.52 14.37 -16.35
C GLU A 95 4.90 15.25 -17.45
N GLU A 96 4.75 14.71 -18.66
CA GLU A 96 4.02 15.38 -19.74
C GLU A 96 2.60 15.75 -19.32
N LEU A 97 1.93 14.91 -18.51
CA LEU A 97 0.59 15.16 -17.97
C LEU A 97 0.51 16.35 -17.01
N LEU A 98 1.66 16.87 -16.56
CA LEU A 98 1.76 18.03 -15.67
C LEU A 98 1.83 19.35 -16.45
N LYS A 99 2.01 19.30 -17.78
CA LYS A 99 2.05 20.52 -18.61
C LYS A 99 0.64 21.12 -18.72
N THR A 100 0.58 22.44 -18.79
CA THR A 100 -0.67 23.22 -18.83
C THR A 100 -1.63 22.75 -19.93
N ASP A 101 -1.10 22.29 -21.07
CA ASP A 101 -1.88 21.89 -22.24
C ASP A 101 -1.80 20.37 -22.53
N ALA A 102 -1.38 19.58 -21.54
CA ALA A 102 -1.16 18.14 -21.71
C ALA A 102 -2.44 17.34 -21.94
N ILE A 103 -3.52 17.80 -21.31
CA ILE A 103 -4.82 17.16 -21.33
C ILE A 103 -5.80 18.17 -21.90
N ASN A 104 -6.38 17.86 -23.06
CA ASN A 104 -7.47 18.67 -23.60
C ASN A 104 -8.69 18.47 -22.68
N LEU A 105 -9.00 19.50 -21.90
CA LEU A 105 -10.16 19.54 -21.02
C LEU A 105 -11.30 20.40 -21.60
N ASP A 106 -11.15 20.90 -22.83
CA ASP A 106 -12.06 21.84 -23.48
C ASP A 106 -13.49 21.28 -23.56
N SER A 107 -13.64 19.95 -23.69
CA SER A 107 -14.95 19.29 -23.70
C SER A 107 -15.71 19.35 -22.36
N PHE A 108 -15.04 19.71 -21.25
CA PHE A 108 -15.65 19.86 -19.93
C PHE A 108 -16.09 21.30 -19.61
N PHE A 109 -15.66 22.29 -20.42
CA PHE A 109 -15.92 23.70 -20.17
C PHE A 109 -16.60 24.35 -21.38
N VAL A 110 -17.45 25.35 -21.12
CA VAL A 110 -18.20 26.06 -22.18
C VAL A 110 -17.34 27.16 -22.83
N ASP A 111 -16.35 27.65 -22.10
CA ASP A 111 -15.45 28.73 -22.50
C ASP A 111 -14.04 28.18 -22.78
N ASP A 112 -13.33 28.81 -23.71
CA ASP A 112 -12.01 28.44 -24.24
C ASP A 112 -10.85 28.82 -23.29
N ASP A 113 -11.11 28.83 -21.98
CA ASP A 113 -10.11 29.16 -20.96
C ASP A 113 -9.12 28.01 -20.83
N SER A 114 -7.82 28.33 -20.75
CA SER A 114 -6.78 27.31 -20.57
C SER A 114 -6.86 26.71 -19.15
N VAL A 115 -7.49 25.54 -19.04
CA VAL A 115 -7.60 24.80 -17.79
C VAL A 115 -6.46 23.80 -17.67
N HIS A 116 -5.76 23.86 -16.55
CA HIS A 116 -4.71 22.92 -16.19
C HIS A 116 -5.08 22.14 -14.93
N LEU A 117 -4.46 20.97 -14.76
CA LEU A 117 -4.58 20.21 -13.52
C LEU A 117 -3.99 21.02 -12.37
N GLY A 118 -4.82 21.43 -11.40
CA GLY A 118 -4.37 22.05 -10.17
C GLY A 118 -3.58 21.07 -9.28
N ASN A 119 -3.22 21.50 -8.07
CA ASN A 119 -2.56 20.59 -7.13
C ASN A 119 -3.53 19.50 -6.68
N VAL A 120 -3.16 18.24 -6.93
CA VAL A 120 -3.92 17.06 -6.51
C VAL A 120 -3.09 16.25 -5.51
N MET A 121 -3.73 15.86 -4.43
CA MET A 121 -3.16 14.98 -3.40
C MET A 121 -4.08 13.77 -3.22
N TYR A 122 -3.49 12.58 -3.27
CA TYR A 122 -4.17 11.35 -2.90
C TYR A 122 -3.89 11.05 -1.44
N ARG A 123 -4.92 11.13 -0.58
CA ARG A 123 -4.83 10.76 0.83
C ARG A 123 -5.38 9.36 1.01
N THR A 124 -4.63 8.49 1.69
CA THR A 124 -5.05 7.14 2.05
C THR A 124 -4.95 6.96 3.56
N HIS A 125 -5.98 6.34 4.15
CA HIS A 125 -6.03 5.92 5.54
C HIS A 125 -6.41 4.45 5.60
N VAL A 126 -5.61 3.64 6.30
CA VAL A 126 -5.88 2.22 6.55
C VAL A 126 -5.62 1.93 8.01
N LYS A 127 -6.61 1.34 8.67
CA LYS A 127 -6.54 0.90 10.05
C LYS A 127 -7.00 -0.55 10.12
N VAL A 128 -6.09 -1.43 10.51
CA VAL A 128 -6.34 -2.84 10.75
C VAL A 128 -6.33 -3.08 12.26
N THR A 129 -7.36 -3.74 12.76
CA THR A 129 -7.48 -4.15 14.17
C THR A 129 -7.63 -5.66 14.27
N GLU A 130 -7.72 -6.20 15.49
CA GLU A 130 -8.00 -7.64 15.68
C GLU A 130 -9.39 -8.05 15.14
N GLU A 131 -10.35 -7.12 15.12
CA GLU A 131 -11.75 -7.40 14.77
C GLU A 131 -12.09 -6.95 13.35
N ASP A 132 -11.65 -5.74 12.97
CA ASP A 132 -12.07 -5.07 11.74
C ASP A 132 -10.94 -4.31 11.05
N THR A 133 -11.14 -4.07 9.75
CA THR A 133 -10.33 -3.15 8.95
C THR A 133 -11.17 -1.98 8.45
N VAL A 134 -10.71 -0.75 8.69
CA VAL A 134 -11.22 0.47 8.08
C VAL A 134 -10.19 0.98 7.08
N ALA A 135 -10.55 1.01 5.80
CA ALA A 135 -9.65 1.49 4.74
C ALA A 135 -10.41 2.43 3.81
N GLY A 136 -9.78 3.56 3.47
CA GLY A 136 -10.37 4.58 2.62
C GLY A 136 -9.31 5.46 1.98
N SER A 137 -9.68 6.03 0.84
CA SER A 137 -8.86 7.03 0.17
C SER A 137 -9.71 8.16 -0.40
N VAL A 138 -9.09 9.32 -0.56
CA VAL A 138 -9.73 10.52 -1.09
C VAL A 138 -8.75 11.30 -1.95
N ASN A 139 -9.23 11.75 -3.12
CA ASN A 139 -8.53 12.72 -3.94
C ASN A 139 -8.89 14.12 -3.45
N VAL A 140 -7.88 14.87 -3.03
CA VAL A 140 -8.02 16.26 -2.59
C VAL A 140 -7.47 17.15 -3.69
N ILE A 141 -8.33 17.98 -4.27
CA ILE A 141 -7.97 19.00 -5.26
C ILE A 141 -8.04 20.35 -4.53
N TYR A 142 -6.98 21.15 -4.59
CA TYR A 142 -6.94 22.45 -3.92
C TYR A 142 -6.29 23.53 -4.78
N PRO A 143 -6.76 24.78 -4.68
CA PRO A 143 -6.16 25.90 -5.38
C PRO A 143 -4.76 26.19 -4.83
N VAL A 144 -3.85 26.59 -5.72
CA VAL A 144 -2.43 26.81 -5.45
C VAL A 144 -2.22 27.82 -4.30
N GLN A 145 -1.59 27.37 -3.21
CA GLN A 145 -0.73 28.20 -2.38
C GLN A 145 0.64 27.52 -2.37
N GLU A 146 1.66 28.24 -2.85
CA GLU A 146 3.04 27.75 -3.02
C GLU A 146 3.70 27.21 -1.72
N ASP A 147 3.10 27.49 -0.55
CA ASP A 147 3.76 27.25 0.75
C ASP A 147 3.16 26.15 1.62
N GLN A 148 2.08 25.47 1.21
CA GLN A 148 1.59 24.33 1.99
C GLN A 148 2.20 23.04 1.48
N LEU A 149 3.45 22.82 1.90
CA LEU A 149 3.96 21.47 2.16
C LEU A 149 2.96 20.83 3.12
N VAL A 150 1.97 20.12 2.60
CA VAL A 150 1.09 19.29 3.42
C VAL A 150 2.04 18.31 4.10
N SER A 151 2.31 18.58 5.38
CA SER A 151 3.21 17.78 6.21
C SER A 151 2.93 16.32 5.90
N ASP A 152 3.98 15.58 5.56
CA ASP A 152 3.91 14.13 5.49
C ASP A 152 3.18 13.69 6.76
N SER A 153 2.01 13.08 6.57
CA SER A 153 1.39 12.38 7.68
C SER A 153 2.46 11.41 8.19
N PRO A 154 2.80 11.45 9.48
CA PRO A 154 3.86 10.63 9.99
C PRO A 154 3.48 9.18 9.72
N TYR A 155 4.37 8.47 9.03
CA TYR A 155 4.27 7.03 8.85
C TYR A 155 4.35 6.36 10.21
N LYS A 156 3.21 6.23 10.87
CA LYS A 156 3.11 5.65 12.20
C LYS A 156 2.32 4.37 12.12
N ILE A 157 2.96 3.34 11.60
CA ILE A 157 2.48 1.99 11.81
C ILE A 157 2.83 1.61 13.24
N ASN A 158 1.83 1.67 14.13
CA ASN A 158 1.94 1.10 15.47
C ASN A 158 1.49 -0.36 15.42
N SER A 159 2.46 -1.27 15.29
CA SER A 159 2.20 -2.70 15.29
C SER A 159 2.29 -3.27 16.70
N LYS A 160 1.17 -3.76 17.23
CA LYS A 160 1.10 -4.27 18.61
C LYS A 160 1.67 -5.69 18.76
N TYR A 161 1.78 -6.44 17.66
CA TYR A 161 2.14 -7.85 17.65
C TYR A 161 3.26 -8.20 16.65
N TYR A 162 3.44 -7.42 15.57
CA TYR A 162 4.46 -7.66 14.55
C TYR A 162 5.58 -6.62 14.63
N ASN A 163 6.73 -6.97 15.21
CA ASN A 163 7.93 -6.13 15.24
C ASN A 163 8.92 -6.42 14.09
N ILE A 164 8.48 -7.19 13.09
CA ILE A 164 9.26 -7.53 11.90
C ILE A 164 8.74 -6.73 10.69
N PRO A 165 9.61 -6.34 9.74
CA PRO A 165 9.17 -5.75 8.48
C PRO A 165 8.29 -6.70 7.68
N PHE A 166 7.24 -6.17 7.04
CA PHE A 166 6.35 -6.94 6.18
C PHE A 166 5.74 -6.08 5.07
N VAL A 167 5.32 -6.72 3.98
CA VAL A 167 4.45 -6.11 2.96
C VAL A 167 3.02 -6.58 3.22
N TRP A 168 2.03 -5.73 2.97
CA TRP A 168 0.62 -6.07 3.15
C TRP A 168 -0.22 -5.60 1.97
N LEU A 169 -1.29 -6.36 1.67
CA LEU A 169 -2.26 -6.06 0.62
C LEU A 169 -3.68 -6.29 1.16
N ILE A 170 -4.61 -5.39 0.85
CA ILE A 170 -6.05 -5.67 0.92
C ILE A 170 -6.49 -6.08 -0.48
N TYR A 171 -6.87 -7.34 -0.66
CA TYR A 171 -7.18 -7.92 -1.97
C TYR A 171 -8.65 -8.30 -2.06
N ASP A 172 -9.29 -7.93 -3.17
CA ASP A 172 -10.63 -8.37 -3.54
C ASP A 172 -10.50 -9.58 -4.47
N LYS A 173 -10.75 -10.79 -3.94
CA LYS A 173 -10.65 -12.05 -4.67
C LYS A 173 -11.67 -12.15 -5.80
N GLN A 174 -12.87 -11.60 -5.60
CA GLN A 174 -13.93 -11.64 -6.61
C GLN A 174 -13.56 -10.79 -7.83
N ARG A 175 -13.01 -9.60 -7.60
CA ARG A 175 -12.59 -8.67 -8.68
C ARG A 175 -11.15 -8.87 -9.13
N ARG A 176 -10.41 -9.76 -8.46
CA ARG A 176 -8.97 -10.00 -8.62
C ARG A 176 -8.17 -8.69 -8.60
N ASN A 177 -8.45 -7.84 -7.62
CA ASN A 177 -7.92 -6.49 -7.56
C ASN A 177 -7.28 -6.17 -6.20
N VAL A 178 -6.14 -5.48 -6.25
CA VAL A 178 -5.51 -4.90 -5.06
C VAL A 178 -6.22 -3.58 -4.74
N LEU A 179 -6.83 -3.50 -3.56
CA LEU A 179 -7.54 -2.30 -3.10
C LEU A 179 -6.59 -1.34 -2.37
N PHE A 180 -5.74 -1.89 -1.51
CA PHE A 180 -4.73 -1.13 -0.76
C PHE A 180 -3.46 -1.97 -0.66
N ALA A 181 -2.32 -1.29 -0.63
CA ALA A 181 -1.02 -1.91 -0.49
C ALA A 181 -0.10 -1.03 0.36
N GLY A 182 0.82 -1.66 1.06
CA GLY A 182 1.89 -0.96 1.73
C GLY A 182 2.92 -1.91 2.29
N SER A 183 3.97 -1.34 2.87
CA SER A 183 4.93 -2.05 3.69
C SER A 183 4.87 -1.52 5.12
N TYR A 184 5.49 -2.26 6.03
CA TYR A 184 5.88 -1.83 7.37
C TYR A 184 7.38 -2.02 7.53
N TYR A 185 8.06 -0.98 8.00
CA TYR A 185 9.43 -1.05 8.52
C TYR A 185 9.48 -0.42 9.90
N ASN A 186 10.24 -1.06 10.79
CA ASN A 186 10.53 -0.52 12.10
C ASN A 186 11.77 0.38 12.00
N ASN A 187 11.57 1.69 11.87
CA ASN A 187 12.64 2.67 11.99
C ASN A 187 12.98 2.80 13.48
N TYR A 188 14.07 2.17 13.92
CA TYR A 188 14.66 2.42 15.24
C TYR A 188 15.41 3.75 15.25
#